data_AF-A0A317CZR8-F1
#
_entry.id   AF-A0A317CZR8-F1
#
_cell.length_a   1.000
_cell.length_b   1.000
_cell.length_c   1.000
_cell.angle_alpha   90.00
_cell.angle_beta   90.00
_cell.angle_gamma   90.00
#
_symmetry.space_group_name_H-M   'P 1'
#
loop_
_entity.id
_entity.type
_entity.pdbx_description
1 polymer ?
#
loop_
_entity_poly.entity_id
_entity_poly.type
_entity_poly.pdbx_seq_one_letter_code
_entity_poly.pdbx_strand_id
1 'polypeptide(L)'
;MTRGTLYDGTRLARLHPSQVRDRQFTAVGFGRRGLDPREVRRFLHRVALDLTTLHHDLARLSEENARVKRALRDWQSAQARRGDG
;
A
#
# COMPACT_ATOMS: atom_id res chain seq x y z
N MET A 1 -20.12 -17.43 19.86
CA MET A 1 -18.88 -16.67 20.15
C MET A 1 -18.63 -15.70 19.03
N THR A 2 -18.98 -14.43 19.26
CA THR A 2 -18.94 -13.33 18.29
C THR A 2 -17.48 -12.96 18.02
N ARG A 3 -16.96 -13.33 16.85
CA ARG A 3 -15.64 -12.84 16.40
C ARG A 3 -15.81 -11.39 15.98
N GLY A 4 -15.05 -10.52 16.65
CA GLY A 4 -14.98 -9.10 16.35
C GLY A 4 -14.78 -8.88 14.86
N THR A 5 -15.61 -8.00 14.31
CA THR A 5 -15.35 -7.25 13.09
C THR A 5 -14.09 -6.41 13.31
N LEU A 6 -12.94 -7.07 13.34
CA LEU A 6 -11.67 -6.39 13.20
C LEU A 6 -11.68 -5.79 11.81
N TYR A 7 -11.35 -4.50 11.75
CA TYR A 7 -10.99 -3.78 10.54
C TYR A 7 -9.97 -4.61 9.75
N ASP A 8 -10.45 -5.47 8.86
CA ASP A 8 -9.60 -6.16 7.89
C ASP A 8 -9.27 -5.13 6.79
N GLY A 9 -8.32 -4.25 7.12
CA GLY A 9 -7.70 -3.30 6.19
C GLY A 9 -6.98 -3.98 5.02
N THR A 10 -7.09 -5.31 4.88
CA THR A 10 -6.43 -6.11 3.86
C THR A 10 -7.20 -6.15 2.54
N ARG A 11 -8.47 -5.71 2.47
CA ARG A 11 -9.23 -5.78 1.18
C ARG A 11 -10.19 -4.65 0.85
N LEU A 12 -10.02 -3.46 1.44
CA LEU A 12 -10.26 -2.30 0.59
C LEU A 12 -9.13 -2.34 -0.44
N ALA A 13 -9.44 -2.75 -1.67
CA ALA A 13 -8.47 -2.86 -2.76
C ALA A 13 -7.60 -1.60 -2.73
N ARG A 14 -6.29 -1.76 -2.45
CA ARG A 14 -5.38 -0.63 -2.30
C ARG A 14 -5.51 0.24 -3.53
N LEU A 15 -5.82 1.52 -3.32
CA LEU A 15 -5.96 2.49 -4.39
C LEU A 15 -4.65 2.55 -5.18
N HIS A 16 -4.71 2.16 -6.45
CA HIS A 16 -3.56 2.27 -7.33
C HIS A 16 -3.34 3.75 -7.69
N PRO A 17 -2.09 4.23 -7.80
CA PRO A 17 -1.80 5.62 -8.14
C PRO A 17 -2.50 6.11 -9.42
N SER A 18 -2.65 5.24 -10.44
CA SER A 18 -3.41 5.60 -11.65
C SER A 18 -4.90 5.80 -11.36
N GLN A 19 -5.51 4.98 -10.51
CA GLN A 19 -6.91 5.14 -10.12
C GLN A 19 -7.16 6.46 -9.41
N VAL A 20 -6.17 6.97 -8.66
CA VAL A 20 -6.25 8.29 -8.01
C VAL A 20 -6.11 9.41 -9.04
N ARG A 21 -5.13 9.30 -9.96
CA ARG A 21 -4.89 10.30 -11.00
C ARG A 21 -6.06 10.46 -11.97
N ASP A 22 -6.68 9.34 -12.33
CA ASP A 22 -7.73 9.27 -13.34
C ASP A 22 -9.14 9.36 -12.74
N ARG A 23 -9.24 9.58 -11.42
CA ARG A 23 -10.52 9.72 -10.72
C ARG A 23 -11.25 10.96 -11.20
N GLN A 24 -12.41 10.75 -11.81
CA GLN A 24 -13.35 11.81 -12.15
C GLN A 24 -14.39 11.98 -11.04
N PHE A 25 -14.72 13.22 -10.73
CA PHE A 25 -15.79 13.58 -9.79
C PHE A 25 -16.94 14.20 -10.57
N THR A 26 -18.17 13.87 -10.18
CA THR A 26 -19.35 14.52 -10.73
C THR A 26 -19.37 15.99 -10.35
N ALA A 27 -19.80 16.84 -11.29
CA ALA A 27 -20.04 18.24 -10.99
C ALA A 27 -21.19 18.36 -9.97
N VAL A 28 -21.11 19.37 -9.10
CA VAL A 28 -22.22 19.67 -8.19
C VAL A 28 -23.45 20.15 -8.97
N GLY A 29 -24.63 19.78 -8.50
CA GLY A 29 -25.90 20.18 -9.11
C GLY A 29 -26.14 21.71 -9.06
N PHE A 30 -27.11 22.17 -9.84
CA PHE A 30 -27.46 23.58 -9.97
C PHE A 30 -27.71 24.25 -8.60
N GLY A 31 -27.18 25.45 -8.41
CA GLY A 31 -27.31 26.22 -7.17
C GLY A 31 -26.32 25.87 -6.05
N ARG A 32 -25.43 24.89 -6.23
CA ARG A 32 -24.38 24.53 -5.25
C ARG A 32 -23.01 24.99 -5.71
N ARG A 33 -22.16 25.41 -4.77
CA ARG A 33 -20.73 25.65 -5.02
C ARG A 33 -19.94 24.36 -4.77
N GLY A 34 -19.07 24.00 -5.72
CA GLY A 34 -18.13 22.88 -5.61
C GLY A 34 -16.68 23.37 -5.53
N LEU A 35 -15.75 22.44 -5.35
CA LEU A 35 -14.31 22.72 -5.42
C LEU A 35 -13.88 23.05 -6.85
N ASP A 36 -12.82 23.85 -7.02
CA ASP A 36 -12.22 24.09 -8.34
C ASP A 36 -11.69 22.76 -8.91
N PRO A 37 -12.19 22.30 -10.07
CA PRO A 37 -11.70 21.08 -10.70
C PRO A 37 -10.20 21.07 -10.97
N ARG A 38 -9.57 22.24 -11.20
CA ARG A 38 -8.12 22.35 -11.39
C ARG A 38 -7.35 22.09 -10.11
N GLU A 39 -7.81 22.64 -9.00
CA GLU A 39 -7.21 22.42 -7.68
C GLU A 39 -7.33 20.94 -7.27
N VAL A 40 -8.51 20.36 -7.45
CA VAL A 40 -8.75 18.93 -7.20
C VAL A 40 -7.80 18.07 -8.02
N ARG A 41 -7.67 18.32 -9.33
CA ARG A 41 -6.73 17.56 -10.18
C ARG A 41 -5.27 17.69 -9.74
N ARG A 42 -4.83 18.89 -9.33
CA ARG A 42 -3.47 19.10 -8.82
C ARG A 42 -3.25 18.31 -7.53
N PHE A 43 -4.22 18.31 -6.62
CA PHE A 43 -4.14 17.55 -5.39
C PHE A 43 -4.08 16.04 -5.64
N LEU A 44 -4.97 15.51 -6.50
CA LEU A 44 -4.95 14.09 -6.86
C LEU A 44 -3.62 13.66 -7.49
N HIS A 45 -3.03 14.52 -8.33
CA HIS A 45 -1.73 14.23 -8.92
C HIS A 45 -0.64 14.08 -7.84
N ARG A 46 -0.61 14.99 -6.86
CA ARG A 46 0.33 14.90 -5.72
C ARG A 46 0.09 13.63 -4.90
N VAL A 47 -1.16 13.34 -4.55
CA VAL A 47 -1.52 12.12 -3.81
C VAL A 47 -1.08 10.86 -4.58
N ALA A 48 -1.27 10.82 -5.90
CA ALA A 48 -0.83 9.70 -6.71
C ALA A 48 0.70 9.53 -6.67
N LEU A 49 1.47 10.61 -6.72
CA LEU A 49 2.94 10.56 -6.58
C LEU A 49 3.35 10.03 -5.20
N ASP A 50 2.74 10.54 -4.13
CA ASP A 50 3.05 10.11 -2.77
C ASP A 50 2.72 8.62 -2.57
N LEU A 51 1.61 8.13 -3.14
CA LEU A 51 1.25 6.70 -3.13
C LEU A 51 2.24 5.85 -3.94
N THR A 52 2.74 6.34 -5.08
CA THR A 52 3.79 5.64 -5.83
C THR A 52 5.05 5.48 -5.00
N THR A 53 5.49 6.54 -4.32
CA THR A 53 6.66 6.50 -3.43
C THR A 53 6.46 5.49 -2.30
N LEU A 54 5.31 5.53 -1.63
CA LEU A 54 5.01 4.61 -0.54
C LEU A 54 4.97 3.15 -1.00
N HIS A 55 4.38 2.87 -2.16
CA HIS A 55 4.37 1.51 -2.72
C HIS A 55 5.78 1.01 -3.06
N HIS A 56 6.65 1.87 -3.59
CA HIS A 56 8.04 1.54 -3.84
C HIS A 56 8.80 1.22 -2.53
N ASP A 57 8.64 2.06 -1.51
CA ASP A 57 9.29 1.83 -0.21
C ASP A 57 8.80 0.54 0.46
N LEU A 58 7.50 0.24 0.37
CA LEU A 58 6.94 -1.03 0.86
C LEU A 58 7.50 -2.23 0.11
N ALA A 59 7.69 -2.13 -1.21
CA ALA A 59 8.31 -3.19 -2.01
C ALA A 59 9.76 -3.43 -1.57
N ARG A 60 10.55 -2.36 -1.42
CA ARG A 60 11.94 -2.43 -0.93
C ARG A 60 12.03 -3.08 0.45
N LEU A 61 11.22 -2.61 1.40
CA LEU A 61 11.19 -3.17 2.77
C LEU A 61 10.75 -4.63 2.78
N SER A 62 9.84 -5.03 1.89
CA SER A 62 9.41 -6.42 1.76
C SER A 62 10.53 -7.32 1.23
N GLU A 63 11.30 -6.83 0.26
CA GLU A 63 12.46 -7.53 -0.29
C GLU A 63 13.59 -7.67 0.74
N GLU A 64 13.90 -6.60 1.47
CA GLU A 64 14.88 -6.62 2.56
C GLU A 64 14.48 -7.63 3.64
N ASN A 65 13.21 -7.60 4.07
CA ASN A 65 12.67 -8.58 5.01
C ASN A 65 12.77 -10.02 4.49
N ALA A 66 12.48 -10.24 3.21
CA ALA A 66 12.61 -11.56 2.61
C ALA A 66 14.07 -12.03 2.61
N ARG A 67 15.03 -11.14 2.33
CA ARG A 67 16.46 -11.45 2.38
C ARG A 67 16.92 -11.81 3.80
N VAL A 68 16.54 -11.02 4.81
CA VAL A 68 16.87 -11.29 6.21
C VAL A 68 16.30 -12.63 6.67
N LYS A 69 15.02 -12.90 6.34
CA LYS A 69 14.37 -14.18 6.66
C LYS A 69 15.06 -15.38 5.99
N ARG A 70 15.54 -15.24 4.75
CA ARG A 70 16.31 -16.29 4.07
C ARG A 70 17.64 -16.56 4.78
N ALA A 71 18.43 -15.52 5.04
CA ALA A 71 19.71 -15.67 5.73
C ALA A 71 19.55 -16.34 7.11
N LEU A 72 18.49 -15.99 7.85
CA LEU A 72 18.19 -16.61 9.14
C LEU A 72 17.87 -18.11 9.00
N ARG A 73 17.05 -18.49 8.00
CA ARG A 73 16.71 -19.89 7.73
C ARG A 73 17.93 -20.71 7.31
N ASP A 74 18.80 -20.13 6.50
CA ASP A 74 20.02 -20.80 6.03
C ASP A 74 20.97 -21.07 7.20
N TRP A 75 21.14 -20.07 8.09
CA TRP A 75 21.92 -20.23 9.31
C TRP A 75 21.33 -21.29 10.25
N GLN A 76 20.02 -21.26 10.51
CA GLN A 76 19.35 -22.27 11.35
C GLN A 76 19.54 -23.68 10.78
N SER A 77 19.41 -23.83 9.47
CA SER A 77 19.59 -25.11 8.78
C SER A 77 21.03 -25.61 8.87
N ALA A 78 22.02 -24.72 8.78
CA ALA A 78 23.43 -25.07 8.95
C ALA A 78 23.77 -25.50 10.38
N GLN A 79 23.14 -24.90 11.39
CA GLN A 79 23.34 -25.32 12.78
C GLN A 79 22.66 -26.65 13.11
N ALA A 80 21.45 -26.89 12.58
CA ALA A 80 20.78 -28.18 12.76
C ALA A 80 21.63 -29.34 12.21
N ARG A 81 22.23 -29.18 11.03
CA ARG A 81 23.16 -30.18 10.45
C ARG A 81 24.44 -30.39 11.27
N ARG A 82 24.86 -29.40 12.06
CA ARG A 82 26.04 -29.51 12.94
C ARG A 82 25.76 -30.16 14.29
N GLY A 83 24.51 -30.13 14.76
CA GLY A 83 24.11 -30.74 16.03
C GLY A 83 23.60 -32.18 15.92
N ASP A 84 23.44 -32.70 14.71
CA ASP A 84 22.91 -34.04 14.40
C ASP A 84 24.03 -35.05 14.02
N GLY A 85 25.28 -34.74 14.36
CA GLY A 85 26.46 -35.59 14.20
C GLY A 85 27.33 -35.56 15.44
#